data_AF-A0A7V9NXT3-F1
#
_entry.id   AF-A0A7V9NXT3-F1
#
_cell.length_a   1.000
_cell.length_b   1.000
_cell.length_c   1.000
_cell.angle_alpha   90.00
_cell.angle_beta   90.00
_cell.angle_gamma   90.00
#
_symmetry.space_group_name_H-M   'P 1'
#
loop_
_entity.id
_entity.type
_entity.pdbx_description
1 polymer ?
#
loop_
_entity_poly.entity_id
_entity_poly.type
_entity_poly.pdbx_seq_one_letter_code
_entity_poly.pdbx_strand_id
1 'polypeptide(L)'
;MALVKTITQGGQVHIHQLRMLKQILIAGSIVAFVSGLGCFVWKAQNLPKYDWRMFYETYWAKFMIASNPVGNHPRLTQMYTPPIKWAPIKGVPLKGAPFKGRSYKRSCLSVLNDPLLKKTTQRMEVILEHIACQSLKFSGLMFLGVMGLWFFMGRSHKKPQHQRGNMLVSWQSLRAIIRETDQDSDLKLAGLPLLKDKETSHILITGTTGSGKTNAFHVLLPQIRKRQNRAIVVDVTGDYVSRYYDPMTDIILNPLDTRSLSWNPWADCELDAHYDVLA
;
A
#
# COMPACT_ATOMS: atom_id res chain seq x y z
N MET A 1 3.98 21.55 10.00
CA MET A 1 2.91 22.36 9.37
C MET A 1 2.12 21.61 8.30
N ALA A 2 2.74 20.73 7.50
CA ALA A 2 2.02 19.90 6.51
C ALA A 2 1.05 18.87 7.12
N LEU A 3 1.32 18.40 8.34
CA LEU A 3 0.54 17.36 9.03
C LEU A 3 -0.83 17.84 9.55
N VAL A 4 -0.96 19.13 9.85
CA VAL A 4 -2.23 19.72 10.32
C VAL A 4 -3.16 20.04 9.14
N LYS A 5 -2.59 20.39 7.99
CA LYS A 5 -3.35 20.76 6.78
C LYS A 5 -4.03 19.56 6.10
N THR A 6 -3.53 18.34 6.32
CA THR A 6 -4.10 17.10 5.78
C THR A 6 -5.19 16.47 6.66
N ILE A 7 -5.26 16.82 7.95
CA ILE A 7 -6.29 16.31 8.88
C ILE A 7 -7.68 16.84 8.47
N THR A 8 -7.76 18.08 7.97
CA THR A 8 -9.02 18.76 7.66
C THR A 8 -9.62 18.40 6.30
N GLN A 9 -8.88 17.76 5.39
CA GLN A 9 -9.34 17.45 4.03
C GLN A 9 -9.58 15.95 3.76
N GLY A 10 -9.32 15.06 4.74
CA GLY A 10 -9.44 13.62 4.52
C GLY A 10 -9.26 12.75 5.76
N GLY A 11 -9.75 13.20 6.91
CA GLY A 11 -9.55 12.54 8.22
C GLY A 11 -9.82 11.03 8.23
N GLN A 12 -10.82 10.55 7.48
CA GLN A 12 -11.11 9.11 7.36
C GLN A 12 -9.97 8.32 6.69
N VAL A 13 -9.37 8.84 5.62
CA VAL A 13 -8.27 8.17 4.91
C VAL A 13 -7.02 8.14 5.81
N HIS A 14 -6.78 9.22 6.54
CA HIS A 14 -5.64 9.28 7.47
C HIS A 14 -5.80 8.34 8.67
N ILE A 15 -6.99 8.30 9.28
CA ILE A 15 -7.30 7.35 10.37
C ILE A 15 -7.17 5.91 9.87
N HIS A 16 -7.63 5.63 8.65
CA HIS A 16 -7.48 4.31 8.04
C HIS A 16 -6.00 3.95 7.82
N GLN A 17 -5.18 4.88 7.32
CA GLN A 17 -3.74 4.67 7.16
C GLN A 17 -3.03 4.42 8.50
N LEU A 18 -3.37 5.17 9.55
CA LEU A 18 -2.83 4.95 10.90
C LEU A 18 -3.25 3.59 11.47
N ARG A 19 -4.51 3.18 11.23
CA ARG A 19 -5.01 1.86 11.64
C ARG A 19 -4.27 0.73 10.93
N MET A 20 -4.05 0.85 9.61
CA MET A 20 -3.28 -0.12 8.83
C MET A 20 -1.82 -0.16 9.29
N LEU A 21 -1.17 0.98 9.54
CA LEU A 21 0.19 1.02 10.07
C LEU A 21 0.28 0.32 11.44
N LYS A 22 -0.68 0.58 12.33
CA LYS A 22 -0.75 -0.09 13.63
C LYS A 22 -0.90 -1.61 13.48
N GLN A 23 -1.73 -2.08 12.56
CA GLN A 23 -1.90 -3.52 12.28
C GLN A 23 -0.61 -4.17 11.78
N ILE A 24 0.09 -3.51 10.84
CA ILE A 24 1.35 -4.01 10.30
C ILE A 24 2.41 -4.08 11.40
N LEU A 25 2.53 -3.06 12.24
CA LEU A 25 3.46 -3.06 13.38
C LEU A 25 3.14 -4.18 14.37
N ILE A 26 1.87 -4.36 14.76
CA ILE A 26 1.46 -5.42 15.69
C ILE A 26 1.75 -6.81 15.09
N ALA A 27 1.36 -7.05 13.83
CA ALA A 27 1.60 -8.32 13.16
C ALA A 27 3.10 -8.62 13.04
N GLY A 28 3.91 -7.62 12.67
CA GLY A 28 5.37 -7.72 12.63
C GLY A 28 5.96 -8.07 14.00
N SER A 29 5.51 -7.39 15.07
CA SER A 29 5.96 -7.66 16.44
C SER A 29 5.57 -9.06 16.93
N ILE A 30 4.39 -9.56 16.59
CA ILE A 30 3.95 -10.92 16.92
C ILE A 30 4.83 -11.96 16.22
N VAL A 31 5.07 -11.82 14.92
CA VAL A 31 5.91 -12.75 14.15
C VAL A 31 7.35 -12.74 14.69
N ALA A 32 7.89 -11.56 14.98
CA ALA A 32 9.21 -11.40 15.57
C ALA A 32 9.29 -12.09 16.95
N PHE A 33 8.31 -11.86 17.82
CA PHE A 33 8.26 -12.46 19.15
C PHE A 33 8.15 -13.99 19.10
N VAL A 34 7.24 -14.54 18.29
CA VAL A 34 7.05 -16.00 18.16
C VAL A 34 8.30 -16.67 17.59
N SER A 35 8.92 -16.07 16.56
CA SER A 35 10.15 -16.61 15.96
C SER A 35 11.35 -16.54 16.89
N GLY A 36 11.52 -15.43 17.64
CA GLY A 36 12.55 -15.28 18.65
C GLY A 36 12.39 -16.24 19.83
N LEU A 37 11.17 -16.36 20.36
CA LEU A 37 10.84 -17.29 21.44
C LEU A 37 11.04 -18.75 21.01
N GLY A 38 10.59 -19.11 19.80
CA GLY A 38 10.81 -20.44 19.23
C GLY A 38 12.31 -20.78 19.12
N CYS A 39 13.13 -19.83 18.62
CA CYS A 39 14.57 -20.01 18.54
C CYS A 39 15.22 -20.19 19.92
N PHE A 40 14.79 -19.39 20.91
CA PHE A 40 15.27 -19.49 22.28
C PHE A 40 14.94 -20.85 22.90
N VAL A 41 13.67 -21.27 22.85
CA VAL A 41 13.21 -22.54 23.41
C VAL A 41 13.91 -23.72 22.74
N TRP A 42 14.03 -23.71 21.41
CA TRP A 42 14.71 -24.77 20.67
C TRP A 42 16.18 -24.91 21.09
N LYS A 43 16.92 -23.80 21.19
CA LYS A 43 18.33 -23.81 21.65
C LYS A 43 18.45 -24.20 23.13
N ALA A 44 17.53 -23.73 23.97
CA ALA A 44 17.49 -24.02 25.40
C ALA A 44 17.21 -25.50 25.68
N GLN A 45 16.31 -26.13 24.92
CA GLN A 45 16.00 -27.56 25.05
C GLN A 45 17.14 -28.48 24.60
N ASN A 46 17.97 -28.03 23.66
CA ASN A 46 19.14 -28.77 23.19
C ASN A 46 20.30 -28.80 24.20
N LEU A 47 20.21 -28.07 25.32
CA LEU A 47 21.22 -28.12 26.38
C LEU A 47 21.14 -29.45 27.17
N PRO A 48 22.27 -29.96 27.69
CA PRO A 48 22.28 -31.21 28.44
C PRO A 48 21.33 -31.17 29.64
N LYS A 49 20.50 -32.21 29.82
CA LYS A 49 19.54 -32.32 30.94
C LYS A 49 20.19 -32.21 32.32
N TYR A 50 21.44 -32.63 32.42
CA TYR A 50 22.27 -32.51 33.61
C TYR A 50 22.52 -31.06 34.01
N ASP A 51 22.85 -30.19 33.04
CA ASP A 51 23.15 -28.79 33.31
C ASP A 51 21.90 -28.04 33.78
N TRP A 52 20.74 -28.32 33.17
CA TRP A 52 19.43 -27.82 33.60
C TRP A 52 19.10 -28.20 35.04
N ARG A 53 19.42 -29.43 35.43
CA ARG A 53 19.17 -29.92 36.79
C ARG A 53 20.03 -29.19 37.83
N MET A 54 21.32 -29.02 37.55
CA MET A 54 22.23 -28.29 38.45
C MET A 54 21.88 -26.81 38.55
N PHE A 55 21.49 -26.21 37.42
CA PHE A 55 21.01 -24.85 37.37
C PHE A 55 19.75 -24.68 38.23
N TYR A 56 18.76 -25.58 38.08
CA TYR A 56 17.56 -25.61 38.91
C TYR A 56 17.87 -25.77 40.40
N GLU A 57 18.69 -26.74 40.78
CA GLU A 57 19.05 -26.98 42.18
C GLU A 57 19.77 -25.79 42.82
N THR A 58 20.58 -25.05 42.06
CA THR A 58 21.28 -23.85 42.53
C THR A 58 20.34 -22.66 42.68
N TYR A 59 19.46 -22.42 41.70
CA TYR A 59 18.47 -21.33 41.77
C TYR A 59 17.38 -21.60 42.80
N TRP A 60 16.99 -22.86 43.01
CA TRP A 60 16.11 -23.27 44.09
C TRP A 60 16.74 -23.00 45.45
N ALA A 61 18.04 -23.30 45.63
CA ALA A 61 18.77 -22.94 46.85
C ALA A 61 18.81 -21.41 47.07
N LYS A 62 19.10 -20.62 46.03
CA LYS A 62 19.05 -19.15 46.08
C LYS A 62 17.66 -18.66 46.50
N PHE A 63 16.60 -19.20 45.89
CA PHE A 63 15.21 -18.86 46.20
C PHE A 63 14.81 -19.21 47.64
N MET A 64 15.18 -20.40 48.12
CA MET A 64 14.90 -20.85 49.48
C MET A 64 15.58 -19.98 50.53
N ILE A 65 16.81 -19.52 50.28
CA ILE A 65 17.53 -18.60 51.18
C ILE A 65 16.94 -17.19 51.11
N ALA A 66 16.57 -16.71 49.93
CA ALA A 66 15.97 -15.39 49.75
C ALA A 66 14.57 -15.26 50.39
N SER A 67 13.80 -16.36 50.44
CA SER A 67 12.44 -16.38 50.99
C SER A 67 12.38 -16.61 52.51
N ASN A 68 13.48 -16.93 53.17
CA ASN A 68 13.51 -17.24 54.60
C ASN A 68 14.42 -16.29 55.40
N PRO A 69 14.07 -15.96 56.65
CA PRO A 69 14.89 -15.11 57.51
C PRO A 69 16.25 -15.75 57.85
N VAL A 70 17.27 -14.91 58.05
CA VAL A 70 18.69 -15.31 58.20
C VAL A 70 18.92 -16.37 59.27
N GLY A 71 18.17 -16.34 60.38
CA GLY A 71 18.29 -17.32 61.47
C GLY A 71 17.94 -18.76 61.07
N ASN A 72 17.15 -18.95 60.01
CA ASN A 72 16.72 -20.27 59.54
C ASN A 72 17.60 -20.85 58.43
N HIS A 73 18.52 -20.07 57.85
CA HIS A 73 19.39 -20.48 56.74
C HIS A 73 20.16 -21.79 57.00
N PRO A 74 20.70 -22.07 58.21
CA PRO A 74 21.43 -23.31 58.48
C PRO A 74 20.54 -24.56 58.48
N ARG A 75 19.23 -24.41 58.70
CA ARG A 75 18.26 -25.51 58.80
C ARG A 75 17.59 -25.84 57.47
N LEU A 76 17.80 -25.03 56.43
CA LEU A 76 17.22 -25.25 55.11
C LEU A 76 17.97 -26.36 54.38
N THR A 77 17.24 -27.42 54.05
CA THR A 77 17.75 -28.56 53.28
C THR A 77 16.91 -28.76 52.03
N GLN A 78 17.56 -29.16 50.94
CA GLN A 78 16.91 -29.57 49.71
C GLN A 78 17.32 -30.99 49.32
N MET A 79 16.49 -31.65 48.53
CA MET A 79 16.87 -32.93 47.92
C MET A 79 17.81 -32.64 46.75
N TYR A 80 19.02 -33.20 46.82
CA TYR A 80 20.07 -33.05 45.80
C TYR A 80 20.37 -34.42 45.18
N THR A 81 20.49 -34.49 43.85
CA THR A 81 20.82 -35.74 43.16
C THR A 81 22.12 -35.59 42.38
N PRO A 82 23.19 -36.33 42.74
CA PRO A 82 24.48 -36.21 42.08
C PRO A 82 24.42 -36.74 40.62
N PRO A 83 25.22 -36.16 39.70
CA PRO A 83 25.27 -36.61 38.31
C PRO A 83 25.79 -38.06 38.17
N ILE A 84 25.19 -38.83 37.26
CA ILE A 84 25.47 -40.28 37.07
C ILE A 84 26.83 -40.53 36.38
N LYS A 85 27.30 -39.62 35.51
CA LYS A 85 28.65 -39.66 34.94
C LYS A 85 29.58 -38.73 35.72
N TRP A 86 30.14 -39.24 36.81
CA TRP A 86 31.22 -38.61 37.55
C TRP A 86 32.56 -39.01 36.89
N ALA A 87 33.29 -38.04 36.32
CA ALA A 87 34.73 -38.16 36.15
C ALA A 87 35.37 -37.34 37.27
N PRO A 88 36.24 -37.92 38.11
CA PRO A 88 36.90 -37.18 39.17
C PRO A 88 37.77 -36.08 38.57
N ILE A 89 37.61 -34.85 39.06
CA ILE A 89 38.66 -33.82 38.93
C ILE A 89 39.88 -34.39 39.67
N LYS A 90 41.02 -34.53 38.97
CA LYS A 90 42.27 -35.01 39.57
C LYS A 90 42.58 -34.18 40.83
N GLY A 91 42.64 -34.84 41.99
CA GLY A 91 43.18 -34.25 43.23
C GLY A 91 42.20 -34.04 44.40
N VAL A 92 40.90 -34.35 44.29
CA VAL A 92 39.96 -34.24 45.42
C VAL A 92 39.51 -35.62 45.90
N PRO A 93 39.99 -36.13 47.05
CA PRO A 93 39.53 -37.39 47.60
C PRO A 93 38.11 -37.23 48.17
N LEU A 94 37.14 -37.97 47.62
CA LEU A 94 35.80 -38.09 48.18
C LEU A 94 35.84 -39.01 49.41
N LYS A 95 36.00 -38.44 50.61
CA LYS A 95 35.60 -39.14 51.84
C LYS A 95 34.07 -39.19 51.89
N GLY A 96 33.52 -40.36 51.56
CA GLY A 96 32.12 -40.71 51.84
C GLY A 96 31.10 -40.37 50.77
N ALA A 97 31.38 -40.58 49.47
CA ALA A 97 30.35 -40.46 48.42
C ALA A 97 29.27 -41.56 48.58
N PRO A 98 28.05 -41.24 49.04
CA PRO A 98 27.01 -42.24 49.16
C PRO A 98 26.31 -42.31 47.79
N PHE A 99 26.31 -43.51 47.22
CA PHE A 99 25.33 -43.96 46.24
C PHE A 99 25.32 -43.31 44.84
N LYS A 100 25.67 -44.15 43.85
CA LYS A 100 25.27 -44.07 42.43
C LYS A 100 23.86 -43.46 42.27
N GLY A 101 23.78 -42.17 41.95
CA GLY A 101 22.56 -41.50 41.48
C GLY A 101 21.36 -41.44 42.45
N ARG A 102 21.52 -41.72 43.75
CA ARG A 102 20.41 -41.60 44.72
C ARG A 102 20.33 -40.18 45.28
N SER A 103 19.12 -39.65 45.37
CA SER A 103 18.86 -38.33 45.94
C SER A 103 19.08 -38.35 47.45
N TYR A 104 19.77 -37.33 47.99
CA TYR A 104 20.00 -37.17 49.43
C TYR A 104 19.71 -35.73 49.86
N LYS A 105 19.42 -35.53 51.15
CA LYS A 105 19.19 -34.20 51.71
C LYS A 105 20.52 -33.47 51.87
N ARG A 106 20.64 -32.28 51.27
CA ARG A 106 21.82 -31.43 51.32
C ARG A 106 21.41 -30.02 51.78
N SER A 107 22.22 -29.38 52.64
CA SER A 107 21.94 -28.01 53.11
C SER A 107 22.02 -27.04 51.93
N CYS A 108 21.05 -26.11 51.81
CA CYS A 108 21.02 -25.10 50.74
C CYS A 108 22.29 -24.23 50.74
N LEU A 109 22.87 -23.95 51.92
CA LEU A 109 24.14 -23.21 52.04
C LEU A 109 25.33 -24.01 51.48
N SER A 110 25.35 -25.33 51.70
CA SER A 110 26.38 -26.22 51.16
C SER A 110 26.29 -26.45 49.65
N VAL A 111 25.11 -26.22 49.05
CA VAL A 111 24.89 -26.25 47.60
C VAL A 111 25.44 -24.98 46.97
N LEU A 112 25.21 -23.81 47.56
CA LEU A 112 25.70 -22.52 47.05
C LEU A 112 27.22 -22.36 47.16
N ASN A 113 27.82 -22.91 48.21
CA ASN A 113 29.27 -22.85 48.44
C ASN A 113 30.06 -23.92 47.68
N ASP A 114 29.39 -24.79 46.91
CA ASP A 114 30.05 -25.83 46.12
C ASP A 114 30.71 -25.22 44.87
N PRO A 115 32.06 -25.30 44.72
CA PRO A 115 32.76 -24.70 43.60
C PRO A 115 32.37 -25.29 42.24
N LEU A 116 31.92 -26.55 42.20
CA LEU A 116 31.51 -27.22 40.97
C LEU A 116 30.13 -26.73 40.50
N LEU A 117 29.17 -26.59 41.43
CA LEU A 117 27.86 -26.00 41.14
C LEU A 117 27.98 -24.53 40.75
N LYS A 118 28.88 -23.77 41.39
CA LYS A 118 29.15 -22.37 41.03
C LYS A 118 29.70 -22.24 39.60
N LYS A 119 30.70 -23.05 39.23
CA LYS A 119 31.32 -23.01 37.90
C LYS A 119 30.37 -23.46 36.78
N THR A 120 29.56 -24.50 37.04
CA THR A 120 28.55 -25.00 36.07
C THR A 120 27.39 -24.02 35.90
N THR A 121 26.92 -23.42 37.00
CA THR A 121 25.88 -22.38 36.95
C THR A 121 26.36 -21.14 36.21
N GLN A 122 27.56 -20.64 36.48
CA GLN A 122 28.14 -19.51 35.73
C GLN A 122 28.28 -19.81 34.24
N ARG A 123 28.71 -21.02 33.89
CA ARG A 123 28.77 -21.45 32.48
C ARG A 123 27.38 -21.46 31.85
N MET A 124 26.37 -21.98 32.54
CA MET A 124 24.99 -21.99 32.07
C MET A 124 24.44 -20.57 31.89
N GLU A 125 24.71 -19.66 32.81
CA GLU A 125 24.31 -18.25 32.72
C GLU A 125 24.88 -17.61 31.45
N VAL A 126 26.18 -17.75 31.19
CA VAL A 126 26.82 -17.22 29.97
C VAL A 126 26.25 -17.84 28.70
N ILE A 127 25.96 -19.15 28.70
CA ILE A 127 25.36 -19.83 27.54
C ILE A 127 23.94 -19.33 27.30
N LEU A 128 23.12 -19.20 28.34
CA LEU A 128 21.75 -18.71 28.25
C LEU A 128 21.70 -17.24 27.80
N GLU A 129 22.60 -16.39 28.31
CA GLU A 129 22.77 -15.00 27.85
C GLU A 129 23.12 -14.94 26.35
N HIS A 130 24.03 -15.81 25.90
CA HIS A 130 24.40 -15.87 24.50
C HIS A 130 23.23 -16.34 23.62
N ILE A 131 22.49 -17.36 24.06
CA ILE A 131 21.29 -17.85 23.37
C ILE A 131 20.23 -16.74 23.32
N ALA A 132 19.98 -16.03 24.43
CA ALA A 132 19.03 -14.93 24.49
C ALA A 132 19.40 -13.80 23.51
N CYS A 133 20.68 -13.40 23.47
CA CYS A 133 21.16 -12.37 22.55
C CYS A 133 21.04 -12.81 21.08
N GLN A 134 21.37 -14.06 20.76
CA GLN A 134 21.18 -14.61 19.41
C GLN A 134 19.70 -14.64 19.00
N SER A 135 18.81 -15.08 19.89
CA SER A 135 17.36 -15.13 19.63
C SER A 135 16.76 -13.73 19.46
N LEU A 136 17.26 -12.74 20.20
CA LEU A 136 16.84 -11.34 20.06
C LEU A 136 17.28 -10.75 18.71
N LYS A 137 18.53 -11.02 18.28
CA LYS A 137 19.02 -10.63 16.95
C LYS A 137 18.17 -11.25 15.84
N PHE A 138 17.85 -12.53 15.97
CA PHE A 138 16.99 -13.25 15.02
C PHE A 138 15.57 -12.66 14.94
N SER A 139 14.96 -12.39 16.09
CA SER A 139 13.67 -11.69 16.19
C SER A 139 13.70 -10.32 15.49
N GLY A 140 14.77 -9.53 15.70
CA GLY A 140 14.93 -8.23 15.03
C GLY A 140 15.03 -8.34 13.52
N LEU A 141 15.78 -9.33 13.01
CA LEU A 141 15.87 -9.59 11.56
C LEU A 141 14.52 -10.01 10.97
N MET A 142 13.77 -10.87 11.66
CA MET A 142 12.42 -11.27 11.23
C MET A 142 11.47 -10.07 11.19
N PHE A 143 11.52 -9.18 12.19
CA PHE A 143 10.73 -7.95 12.21
C PHE A 143 11.04 -7.07 10.98
N LEU A 144 12.33 -6.81 10.73
CA LEU A 144 12.77 -6.01 9.58
C LEU A 144 12.40 -6.67 8.24
N GLY A 145 12.47 -8.00 8.14
CA GLY A 145 12.04 -8.75 6.97
C GLY A 145 10.55 -8.57 6.67
N VAL A 146 9.69 -8.71 7.68
CA VAL A 146 8.24 -8.46 7.54
C VAL A 146 7.97 -7.01 7.16
N MET A 147 8.61 -6.04 7.82
CA MET A 147 8.47 -4.61 7.47
C MET A 147 8.93 -4.32 6.04
N GLY A 148 10.06 -4.89 5.62
CA GLY A 148 10.57 -4.77 4.26
C GLY A 148 9.59 -5.31 3.23
N LEU A 149 9.08 -6.53 3.43
CA LEU A 149 8.10 -7.15 2.55
C LEU A 149 6.84 -6.29 2.39
N TRP A 150 6.26 -5.81 3.50
CA TRP A 150 5.10 -4.93 3.46
C TRP A 150 5.40 -3.59 2.79
N PHE A 151 6.58 -3.03 2.99
CA PHE A 151 6.99 -1.79 2.35
C PHE A 151 7.12 -1.93 0.82
N PHE A 152 7.70 -3.04 0.35
CA PHE A 152 7.81 -3.34 -1.09
C PHE A 152 6.44 -3.63 -1.71
N MET A 153 5.61 -4.46 -1.07
CA MET A 153 4.23 -4.71 -1.52
C MET A 153 3.41 -3.41 -1.55
N GLY A 154 3.51 -2.59 -0.50
CA GLY A 154 2.83 -1.31 -0.39
C GLY A 154 3.23 -0.32 -1.48
N ARG A 155 4.48 -0.36 -1.98
CA ARG A 155 4.91 0.43 -3.15
C ARG A 155 4.34 -0.09 -4.46
N SER A 156 4.23 -1.40 -4.63
CA SER A 156 3.71 -2.02 -5.85
C SER A 156 2.23 -1.67 -6.10
N HIS A 157 1.44 -1.56 -5.03
CA HIS A 157 0.00 -1.25 -5.11
C HIS A 157 -0.36 0.24 -5.22
N LYS A 158 0.62 1.15 -5.37
CA LYS A 158 0.36 2.61 -5.42
C LYS A 158 -0.24 3.13 -6.73
N LYS A 159 -0.55 2.30 -7.72
CA LYS A 159 -1.19 2.79 -8.93
C LYS A 159 -2.63 3.19 -8.60
N PRO A 160 -3.01 4.47 -8.74
CA PRO A 160 -4.40 4.88 -8.51
C PRO A 160 -5.26 4.13 -9.52
N GLN A 161 -6.02 3.15 -9.03
CA GLN A 161 -6.95 2.41 -9.85
C GLN A 161 -8.17 3.29 -10.07
N HIS A 162 -8.44 3.64 -11.33
CA HIS A 162 -9.66 4.36 -11.69
C HIS A 162 -10.86 3.50 -11.31
N GLN A 163 -11.62 3.94 -10.32
CA GLN A 163 -12.75 3.13 -9.83
C GLN A 163 -13.99 3.37 -10.69
N ARG A 164 -14.36 4.64 -10.95
CA ARG A 164 -15.57 5.05 -11.69
C ARG A 164 -15.45 6.47 -12.22
N GLY A 165 -16.28 6.81 -13.20
CA GLY A 165 -16.43 8.17 -13.75
C GLY A 165 -15.55 8.45 -14.96
N ASN A 166 -15.43 9.72 -15.30
CA ASN A 166 -14.69 10.17 -16.49
C ASN A 166 -13.18 9.94 -16.30
N MET A 167 -12.52 9.51 -17.37
CA MET A 167 -11.08 9.32 -17.40
C MET A 167 -10.45 10.38 -18.29
N LEU A 168 -9.45 11.07 -17.75
CA LEU A 168 -8.60 11.94 -18.57
C LEU A 168 -7.51 11.08 -19.20
N VAL A 169 -7.49 11.04 -20.53
CA VAL A 169 -6.50 10.32 -21.33
C VAL A 169 -5.82 11.28 -22.30
N SER A 170 -4.63 10.93 -22.77
CA SER A 170 -3.99 11.67 -23.87
C SER A 170 -4.81 11.50 -25.15
N TRP A 171 -4.71 12.47 -26.06
CA TRP A 171 -5.43 12.40 -27.33
C TRP A 171 -5.01 11.20 -28.19
N GLN A 172 -3.75 10.74 -28.09
CA GLN A 172 -3.28 9.54 -28.80
C GLN A 172 -3.96 8.28 -28.25
N SER A 173 -4.06 8.16 -26.92
CA SER A 173 -4.76 7.05 -26.28
C SER A 173 -6.25 7.09 -26.59
N LEU A 174 -6.89 8.26 -26.59
CA LEU A 174 -8.29 8.40 -26.99
C LEU A 174 -8.50 7.95 -28.43
N ARG A 175 -7.62 8.37 -29.36
CA ARG A 175 -7.66 7.93 -30.76
C ARG A 175 -7.51 6.42 -30.90
N ALA A 176 -6.60 5.81 -30.13
CA ALA A 176 -6.43 4.36 -30.12
C ALA A 176 -7.70 3.66 -29.63
N ILE A 177 -8.30 4.12 -28.53
CA ILE A 177 -9.55 3.58 -27.98
C ILE A 177 -10.67 3.66 -29.02
N ILE A 178 -10.90 4.84 -29.63
CA ILE A 178 -11.95 5.04 -30.64
C ILE A 178 -11.78 4.04 -31.80
N ARG A 179 -10.55 3.82 -32.25
CA ARG A 179 -10.22 2.88 -33.33
C ARG A 179 -10.38 1.42 -32.94
N GLU A 180 -9.90 1.04 -31.75
CA GLU A 180 -10.06 -0.32 -31.21
C GLU A 180 -11.54 -0.68 -31.04
N THR A 181 -12.39 0.30 -30.74
CA THR A 181 -13.85 0.12 -30.62
C THR A 181 -14.60 0.25 -31.95
N ASP A 182 -13.93 0.46 -33.07
CA ASP A 182 -14.54 0.71 -34.40
C ASP A 182 -15.55 1.88 -34.42
N GLN A 183 -15.26 2.92 -33.65
CA GLN A 183 -16.08 4.15 -33.55
C GLN A 183 -15.43 5.36 -34.25
N ASP A 184 -14.45 5.13 -35.13
CA ASP A 184 -13.72 6.17 -35.87
C ASP A 184 -14.64 6.78 -36.94
N SER A 185 -14.98 8.07 -36.80
CA SER A 185 -15.66 8.85 -37.82
C SER A 185 -14.69 9.37 -38.89
N ASP A 186 -15.20 9.55 -40.11
CA ASP A 186 -14.47 10.23 -41.18
C ASP A 186 -14.19 11.71 -40.84
N LEU A 187 -15.05 12.34 -40.04
CA LEU A 187 -14.89 13.69 -39.52
C LEU A 187 -13.86 13.73 -38.39
N LYS A 188 -12.90 14.66 -38.49
CA LYS A 188 -11.76 14.78 -37.56
C LYS A 188 -11.59 16.20 -37.07
N LEU A 189 -11.20 16.36 -35.81
CA LEU A 189 -10.80 17.65 -35.22
C LEU A 189 -9.34 17.56 -34.79
N ALA A 190 -8.47 18.33 -35.45
CA ALA A 190 -7.01 18.32 -35.20
C ALA A 190 -6.36 16.91 -35.23
N GLY A 191 -6.86 16.02 -36.09
CA GLY A 191 -6.36 14.64 -36.24
C GLY A 191 -6.97 13.60 -35.30
N LEU A 192 -7.81 14.02 -34.34
CA LEU A 192 -8.66 13.14 -33.54
C LEU A 192 -9.97 12.90 -34.30
N PRO A 193 -10.33 11.65 -34.63
CA PRO A 193 -11.64 11.37 -35.18
C PRO A 193 -12.75 11.64 -34.18
N LEU A 194 -13.86 12.18 -34.67
CA LEU A 194 -15.10 12.25 -33.90
C LEU A 194 -15.66 10.84 -33.73
N LEU A 195 -16.63 10.70 -32.83
CA LEU A 195 -17.34 9.44 -32.66
C LEU A 195 -18.30 9.23 -33.82
N LYS A 196 -18.22 8.06 -34.44
CA LYS A 196 -19.11 7.62 -35.51
C LYS A 196 -20.59 7.76 -35.10
N ASP A 197 -21.39 8.31 -36.00
CA ASP A 197 -22.85 8.53 -35.85
C ASP A 197 -23.24 9.45 -34.67
N LYS A 198 -22.29 10.22 -34.13
CA LYS A 198 -22.54 11.20 -33.06
C LYS A 198 -22.57 12.64 -33.56
N GLU A 199 -22.30 12.89 -34.84
CA GLU A 199 -22.44 14.21 -35.45
C GLU A 199 -23.88 14.77 -35.33
N THR A 200 -24.89 13.90 -35.28
CA THR A 200 -26.31 14.26 -35.13
C THR A 200 -26.70 14.55 -33.68
N SER A 201 -25.85 14.24 -32.71
CA SER A 201 -26.09 14.50 -31.27
C SER A 201 -25.72 15.94 -30.85
N HIS A 202 -25.38 16.79 -31.84
CA HIS A 202 -24.82 18.13 -31.66
C HIS A 202 -23.44 18.14 -30.97
N ILE A 203 -22.65 19.19 -31.26
CA ILE A 203 -21.32 19.39 -30.68
C ILE A 203 -21.27 20.78 -30.06
N LEU A 204 -20.97 20.85 -28.76
CA LEU A 204 -20.74 22.10 -28.05
C LEU A 204 -19.23 22.38 -27.98
N ILE A 205 -18.79 23.43 -28.68
CA ILE A 205 -17.41 23.93 -28.59
C ILE A 205 -17.38 25.18 -27.71
N THR A 206 -16.77 25.08 -26.54
CA THR A 206 -16.64 26.18 -25.57
C THR A 206 -15.20 26.63 -25.40
N GLY A 207 -15.00 27.92 -25.12
CA GLY A 207 -13.67 28.50 -24.88
C GLY A 207 -13.68 30.03 -24.92
N THR A 208 -12.66 30.66 -24.36
CA THR A 208 -12.49 32.12 -24.33
C THR A 208 -12.17 32.70 -25.72
N THR A 209 -12.20 34.02 -25.87
CA THR A 209 -11.71 34.68 -27.09
C THR A 209 -10.26 34.30 -27.34
N GLY A 210 -9.92 33.93 -28.58
CA GLY A 210 -8.58 33.45 -28.95
C GLY A 210 -8.32 31.97 -28.66
N SER A 211 -9.25 31.21 -28.08
CA SER A 211 -9.05 29.77 -27.78
C SER A 211 -9.11 28.84 -29.00
N GLY A 212 -9.28 29.38 -30.21
CA GLY A 212 -9.29 28.59 -31.45
C GLY A 212 -10.66 28.03 -31.88
N LYS A 213 -11.79 28.51 -31.35
CA LYS A 213 -13.14 28.06 -31.78
C LYS A 213 -13.36 28.20 -33.30
N THR A 214 -13.02 29.37 -33.87
CA THR A 214 -13.10 29.61 -35.32
C THR A 214 -12.22 28.63 -36.10
N ASN A 215 -11.03 28.33 -35.58
CA ASN A 215 -10.12 27.36 -36.19
C ASN A 215 -10.69 25.94 -36.19
N ALA A 216 -11.43 25.54 -35.15
CA ALA A 216 -12.12 24.26 -35.13
C ALA A 216 -13.13 24.14 -36.29
N PHE A 217 -13.88 25.21 -36.59
CA PHE A 217 -14.79 25.22 -37.74
C PHE A 217 -14.06 25.19 -39.09
N HIS A 218 -12.90 25.86 -39.24
CA HIS A 218 -12.08 25.76 -40.45
C HIS A 218 -11.57 24.34 -40.72
N VAL A 219 -11.41 23.53 -39.66
CA VAL A 219 -11.06 22.12 -39.81
C VAL A 219 -12.28 21.31 -40.27
N LEU A 220 -13.46 21.57 -39.71
CA LEU A 220 -14.67 20.77 -39.95
C LEU A 220 -15.38 21.09 -41.28
N LEU A 221 -15.56 22.37 -41.63
CA LEU A 221 -16.33 22.79 -42.81
C LEU A 221 -15.86 22.15 -44.13
N PRO A 222 -14.54 22.09 -44.44
CA PRO A 222 -14.08 21.41 -45.64
C PRO A 222 -14.40 19.91 -45.66
N GLN A 223 -14.42 19.26 -44.50
CA GLN A 223 -14.75 17.83 -44.39
C GLN A 223 -16.25 17.60 -44.63
N ILE A 224 -17.10 18.47 -44.09
CA ILE A 224 -18.55 18.46 -44.33
C ILE A 224 -18.84 18.66 -45.83
N ARG A 225 -18.18 19.64 -46.46
CA ARG A 225 -18.30 19.88 -47.91
C ARG A 225 -17.81 18.69 -48.73
N LYS A 226 -16.69 18.07 -48.34
CA LYS A 226 -16.17 16.85 -48.99
C LYS A 226 -17.15 15.68 -48.90
N ARG A 227 -17.87 15.56 -47.77
CA ARG A 227 -18.95 14.57 -47.58
C ARG A 227 -20.24 14.93 -48.33
N GLN A 228 -20.28 16.07 -49.04
CA GLN A 228 -21.46 16.59 -49.75
C GLN A 228 -22.65 16.84 -48.82
N ASN A 229 -22.38 17.12 -47.55
CA ASN A 229 -23.41 17.54 -46.61
C ASN A 229 -23.66 19.04 -46.73
N ARG A 230 -24.92 19.43 -46.49
CA ARG A 230 -25.32 20.84 -46.44
C ARG A 230 -25.03 21.39 -45.05
N ALA A 231 -24.63 22.65 -44.99
CA ALA A 231 -24.40 23.37 -43.74
C ALA A 231 -25.06 24.74 -43.81
N ILE A 232 -25.69 25.15 -42.71
CA ILE A 232 -26.12 26.53 -42.49
C ILE A 232 -25.08 27.15 -41.56
N VAL A 233 -24.42 28.20 -42.02
CA VAL A 233 -23.34 28.86 -41.29
C VAL A 233 -23.76 30.27 -40.93
N VAL A 234 -23.86 30.55 -39.64
CA VAL A 234 -24.08 31.92 -39.14
C VAL A 234 -22.74 32.62 -39.04
N ASP A 235 -22.39 33.38 -40.08
CA ASP A 235 -21.11 34.07 -40.20
C ASP A 235 -21.22 35.55 -39.86
N VAL A 236 -21.02 35.88 -38.58
CA VAL A 236 -21.10 37.27 -38.10
C VAL A 236 -19.94 38.12 -38.64
N THR A 237 -18.78 37.52 -38.93
CA THR A 237 -17.56 38.25 -39.32
C THR A 237 -17.28 38.26 -40.82
N GLY A 238 -17.95 37.41 -41.60
CA GLY A 238 -17.66 37.20 -43.03
C GLY A 238 -16.42 36.33 -43.30
N ASP A 239 -15.86 35.68 -42.28
CA ASP A 239 -14.61 34.90 -42.40
C ASP A 239 -14.83 33.56 -43.10
N TYR A 240 -16.03 32.97 -42.97
CA TYR A 240 -16.38 31.74 -43.67
C TYR A 240 -16.77 32.03 -45.12
N VAL A 241 -17.57 33.07 -45.34
CA VAL A 241 -17.95 33.51 -46.70
C VAL A 241 -16.70 33.87 -47.50
N SER A 242 -15.77 34.65 -46.94
CA SER A 242 -14.55 35.05 -47.67
C SER A 242 -13.65 33.88 -48.07
N ARG A 243 -13.67 32.76 -47.33
CA ARG A 243 -12.78 31.61 -47.57
C ARG A 243 -13.41 30.46 -48.33
N TYR A 244 -14.70 30.20 -48.13
CA TYR A 244 -15.34 28.97 -48.58
C TYR A 244 -16.51 29.18 -49.54
N TYR A 245 -16.98 30.42 -49.74
CA TYR A 245 -18.13 30.68 -50.60
C TYR A 245 -17.82 30.35 -52.07
N ASP A 246 -18.71 29.57 -52.67
CA ASP A 246 -18.76 29.28 -54.09
C ASP A 246 -20.06 29.84 -54.70
N PRO A 247 -19.97 30.84 -55.59
CA PRO A 247 -21.15 31.44 -56.23
C PRO A 247 -22.04 30.47 -57.01
N MET A 248 -21.51 29.32 -57.41
CA MET A 248 -22.26 28.34 -58.20
C MET A 248 -23.14 27.43 -57.34
N THR A 249 -22.83 27.29 -56.05
CA THR A 249 -23.44 26.27 -55.19
C THR A 249 -23.94 26.79 -53.85
N ASP A 250 -23.35 27.87 -53.34
CA ASP A 250 -23.64 28.40 -52.01
C ASP A 250 -24.61 29.59 -52.07
N ILE A 251 -25.42 29.73 -51.01
CA ILE A 251 -26.42 30.78 -50.88
C ILE A 251 -26.00 31.72 -49.75
N ILE A 252 -26.05 33.02 -50.03
CA ILE A 252 -25.91 34.06 -49.01
C ILE A 252 -27.29 34.62 -48.69
N LEU A 253 -27.57 34.75 -47.39
CA LEU A 253 -28.74 35.47 -46.86
C LEU A 253 -28.23 36.63 -45.99
N ASN A 254 -28.05 37.79 -46.61
CA ASN A 254 -27.63 39.03 -45.96
C ASN A 254 -28.21 40.22 -46.74
N PRO A 255 -29.15 41.00 -46.17
CA PRO A 255 -29.81 42.10 -46.88
C PRO A 255 -28.85 43.23 -47.30
N LEU A 256 -27.63 43.26 -46.74
CA LEU A 256 -26.60 44.25 -47.06
C LEU A 256 -25.56 43.73 -48.08
N ASP A 257 -25.66 42.47 -48.51
CA ASP A 257 -24.76 41.86 -49.50
C ASP A 257 -25.46 41.79 -50.87
N THR A 258 -24.81 42.34 -51.90
CA THR A 258 -25.36 42.34 -53.27
C THR A 258 -25.46 40.95 -53.89
N ARG A 259 -24.76 39.95 -53.35
CA ARG A 259 -24.82 38.55 -53.77
C ARG A 259 -25.93 37.77 -53.08
N SER A 260 -26.59 38.37 -52.09
CA SER A 260 -27.63 37.70 -51.31
C SER A 260 -28.82 37.32 -52.19
N LEU A 261 -29.43 36.18 -51.88
CA LEU A 261 -30.77 35.89 -52.37
C LEU A 261 -31.78 36.79 -51.67
N SER A 262 -32.81 37.18 -52.42
CA SER A 262 -34.01 37.80 -51.86
C SER A 262 -34.82 36.71 -51.17
N TRP A 263 -34.97 36.81 -49.85
CA TRP A 263 -35.72 35.84 -49.06
C TRP A 263 -36.69 36.58 -48.14
N ASN A 264 -37.89 36.04 -48.04
CA ASN A 264 -38.95 36.52 -47.18
C ASN A 264 -39.49 35.32 -46.38
N PRO A 265 -39.34 35.27 -45.04
CA PRO A 265 -39.84 34.16 -44.23
C PRO A 265 -41.35 33.90 -44.41
N TRP A 266 -42.13 34.96 -44.65
CA TRP A 266 -43.57 34.86 -44.88
C TRP A 266 -43.91 34.13 -46.20
N ALA A 267 -42.99 34.12 -47.16
CA ALA A 267 -43.17 33.41 -48.42
C ALA A 267 -43.02 31.88 -48.28
N ASP A 268 -42.43 31.39 -47.18
CA ASP A 268 -42.29 29.97 -46.87
C ASP A 268 -43.51 29.41 -46.09
N CYS A 269 -44.49 30.25 -45.77
CA CYS A 269 -45.69 29.86 -45.03
C CYS A 269 -46.77 29.33 -45.99
N GLU A 270 -47.01 28.02 -45.96
CA GLU A 270 -48.07 27.36 -46.73
C GLU A 270 -49.35 27.07 -45.92
N LEU A 271 -49.26 27.07 -44.58
CA LEU A 271 -50.35 26.75 -43.66
C LEU A 271 -50.52 27.88 -42.65
N ASP A 272 -51.75 28.11 -42.17
CA ASP A 272 -52.06 29.12 -41.14
C ASP A 272 -51.15 28.98 -39.90
N ALA A 273 -50.93 27.74 -39.46
CA ALA A 273 -50.05 27.45 -38.32
C ALA A 273 -48.58 27.87 -38.53
N HIS A 274 -48.09 28.01 -39.78
CA HIS A 274 -46.73 28.52 -40.02
C HIS A 274 -46.63 30.01 -39.68
N TYR A 275 -47.69 30.78 -39.97
CA TYR A 275 -47.75 32.20 -39.61
C TYR A 275 -47.76 32.38 -38.08
N ASP A 276 -48.45 31.49 -37.35
CA ASP A 276 -48.48 31.50 -35.89
C ASP A 276 -47.12 31.21 -35.24
N VAL A 277 -46.25 30.43 -35.89
CA VAL A 277 -44.90 30.13 -35.39
C VAL A 277 -43.92 31.29 -35.60
N LEU A 278 -44.18 32.14 -36.60
CA LEU A 278 -43.36 33.31 -36.91
C LEU A 278 -43.75 34.56 -36.11
N ALA A 279 -44.99 34.62 -35.61
CA ALA A 279 -45.55 35.75 -34.85
C ALA A 279 -45.16 35.72 -33.37
#